data_AF-A0A1F6IE16-F1
#
_entry.id   AF-A0A1F6IE16-F1
#
_cell.length_a   1.000
_cell.length_b   1.000
_cell.length_c   1.000
_cell.angle_alpha   90.00
_cell.angle_beta   90.00
_cell.angle_gamma   90.00
#
_symmetry.space_group_name_H-M   'P 1'
#
loop_
_entity.id
_entity.type
_entity.pdbx_description
1 polymer ?
#
loop_
_entity_poly.entity_id
_entity_poly.type
_entity_poly.pdbx_seq_one_letter_code
_entity_poly.pdbx_strand_id
1 'polypeptide(L)'
;MINVEIIPIAMLLVQILHSVEELSTGFHKKWYFTKLSFKTFLIFEIIHNLFWSLVVFIKDFPYRSELLLFFIALMFANGVQHIVWFGFKKKYVPGLITAPIHIVLFFIFYFQFLRFI
;
A
#
# COMPACT_ATOMS: atom_id res chain seq x y z
N MET A 1 23.86 -3.28 3.10
CA MET A 1 22.96 -2.23 2.57
C MET A 1 21.86 -2.91 1.77
N ILE A 2 20.59 -2.57 1.99
CA ILE A 2 19.50 -3.03 1.12
C ILE A 2 19.53 -2.16 -0.14
N ASN A 3 19.41 -2.76 -1.33
CA ASN A 3 19.29 -1.99 -2.56
C ASN A 3 17.95 -1.24 -2.53
N VAL A 4 17.97 0.09 -2.70
CA VAL A 4 16.79 0.96 -2.64
C VAL A 4 15.73 0.53 -3.67
N GLU A 5 16.15 -0.08 -4.78
CA GLU A 5 15.27 -0.64 -5.81
C GLU A 5 14.42 -1.82 -5.33
N ILE A 6 14.82 -2.50 -4.24
CA ILE A 6 14.07 -3.63 -3.67
C ILE A 6 12.85 -3.14 -2.88
N ILE A 7 12.89 -1.93 -2.33
CA ILE A 7 11.83 -1.42 -1.45
C ILE A 7 10.50 -1.30 -2.21
N PRO A 8 10.40 -0.69 -3.41
CA PRO A 8 9.15 -0.67 -4.16
C PRO A 8 8.58 -2.06 -4.45
N ILE A 9 9.44 -3.05 -4.71
CA ILE A 9 9.02 -4.44 -4.95
C ILE A 9 8.43 -5.03 -3.67
N ALA A 10 9.12 -4.88 -2.53
CA ALA A 10 8.61 -5.32 -1.25
C ALA A 10 7.27 -4.63 -0.90
N MET A 11 7.17 -3.33 -1.16
CA MET A 11 5.94 -2.56 -0.94
C MET A 11 4.78 -3.07 -1.81
N LEU A 12 5.05 -3.40 -3.08
CA LEU A 12 4.06 -3.99 -3.98
C LEU A 12 3.60 -5.38 -3.50
N LEU A 13 4.51 -6.22 -3.04
CA LEU A 13 4.16 -7.53 -2.49
C LEU A 13 3.26 -7.40 -1.26
N VAL A 14 3.57 -6.49 -0.35
CA VAL A 14 2.73 -6.21 0.83
C VAL A 14 1.38 -5.65 0.40
N GLN A 15 1.34 -4.77 -0.62
CA GLN A 15 0.08 -4.24 -1.15
C GLN A 15 -0.82 -5.33 -1.74
N ILE A 16 -0.26 -6.31 -2.46
CA ILE A 16 -1.04 -7.45 -2.97
C ILE A 16 -1.65 -8.25 -1.81
N LEU A 17 -0.86 -8.52 -0.76
CA LEU A 17 -1.35 -9.20 0.44
C LEU A 17 -2.42 -8.37 1.17
N HIS A 18 -2.25 -7.05 1.21
CA HIS A 18 -3.21 -6.12 1.78
C HIS A 18 -4.54 -6.18 1.00
N SER A 19 -4.51 -6.08 -0.32
CA SER A 19 -5.70 -6.24 -1.18
C SER A 19 -6.43 -7.57 -0.92
N VAL A 20 -5.69 -8.68 -0.74
CA VAL A 20 -6.27 -10.00 -0.40
C VAL A 20 -6.93 -9.97 0.98
N GLU A 21 -6.27 -9.39 1.99
CA GLU A 21 -6.82 -9.21 3.33
C GLU A 21 -8.13 -8.40 3.29
N GLU A 22 -8.15 -7.29 2.56
CA GLU A 22 -9.31 -6.40 2.45
C GLU A 22 -10.49 -7.05 1.73
N LEU A 23 -10.22 -7.76 0.62
CA LEU A 23 -11.23 -8.51 -0.12
C LEU A 23 -11.84 -9.62 0.73
N SER A 24 -11.00 -10.39 1.43
CA SER A 24 -11.44 -11.54 2.24
C SER A 24 -12.20 -11.13 3.51
N THR A 25 -11.88 -9.98 4.11
CA THR A 25 -12.50 -9.51 5.36
C THR A 25 -13.62 -8.49 5.16
N GLY A 26 -13.91 -8.16 3.90
CA GLY A 26 -15.06 -7.35 3.49
C GLY A 26 -14.88 -5.86 3.71
N PHE A 27 -13.69 -5.31 3.46
CA PHE A 27 -13.38 -3.87 3.58
C PHE A 27 -14.45 -3.00 2.90
N HIS A 28 -14.83 -3.33 1.65
CA HIS A 28 -15.85 -2.63 0.87
C HIS A 28 -17.20 -2.37 1.58
N LYS A 29 -17.54 -3.18 2.60
CA LYS A 29 -18.76 -3.00 3.42
C LYS A 29 -18.53 -2.17 4.68
N LYS A 30 -17.29 -2.18 5.20
CA LYS A 30 -16.90 -1.63 6.49
C LYS A 30 -16.20 -0.28 6.38
N TRP A 31 -15.68 0.07 5.21
CA TRP A 31 -14.95 1.30 4.99
C TRP A 31 -15.80 2.52 5.37
N TYR A 32 -15.24 3.37 6.23
CA TYR A 32 -15.98 4.46 6.85
C TYR A 32 -16.20 5.65 5.93
N PHE A 33 -15.41 5.77 4.86
CA PHE A 33 -15.53 6.87 3.91
C PHE A 33 -16.62 6.61 2.87
N THR A 34 -16.64 5.41 2.28
CA THR A 34 -17.67 5.03 1.30
C THR A 34 -17.91 3.53 1.32
N LYS A 35 -19.16 3.14 1.02
CA LYS A 35 -19.54 1.74 0.84
C LYS A 35 -19.54 1.43 -0.65
N LEU A 36 -18.87 0.35 -1.02
CA LEU A 36 -18.76 -0.08 -2.41
C LEU A 36 -19.39 -1.46 -2.60
N SER A 37 -19.88 -1.73 -3.81
CA SER A 37 -20.19 -3.10 -4.20
C SER A 37 -18.89 -3.91 -4.26
N PHE A 38 -18.95 -5.22 -3.96
CA PHE A 38 -17.77 -6.09 -4.06
C PHE A 38 -17.14 -6.04 -5.46
N LYS A 39 -17.95 -6.00 -6.51
CA LYS A 39 -17.47 -5.92 -7.91
C LYS A 39 -16.69 -4.63 -8.15
N THR A 40 -17.21 -3.49 -7.70
CA THR A 40 -16.53 -2.20 -7.86
C THR A 40 -15.20 -2.19 -7.12
N PHE A 41 -15.17 -2.70 -5.88
CA PHE A 41 -13.95 -2.78 -5.09
C PHE A 41 -12.93 -3.74 -5.70
N LEU A 42 -13.35 -4.92 -6.17
CA LEU A 42 -12.47 -5.88 -6.84
C LEU A 42 -11.85 -5.30 -8.12
N ILE A 43 -12.64 -4.61 -8.95
CA ILE A 43 -12.12 -3.95 -10.16
C ILE A 43 -11.09 -2.88 -9.78
N PHE A 44 -11.40 -2.07 -8.76
CA PHE A 44 -10.46 -1.08 -8.23
C PHE A 44 -9.13 -1.73 -7.80
N GLU A 45 -9.19 -2.80 -6.99
CA GLU A 45 -7.99 -3.52 -6.52
C GLU A 45 -7.16 -4.09 -7.68
N ILE A 46 -7.81 -4.66 -8.69
CA ILE A 46 -7.13 -5.18 -9.88
C ILE A 46 -6.43 -4.05 -10.64
N ILE A 47 -7.12 -2.95 -10.90
CA ILE A 47 -6.55 -1.80 -11.62
C ILE A 47 -5.40 -1.18 -10.82
N HIS A 48 -5.58 -1.00 -9.52
CA HIS A 48 -4.58 -0.44 -8.62
C HIS A 48 -3.29 -1.30 -8.61
N ASN A 49 -3.42 -2.61 -8.39
CA ASN A 49 -2.27 -3.51 -8.37
C ASN A 49 -1.60 -3.63 -9.75
N LEU A 50 -2.39 -3.65 -10.83
CA LEU A 50 -1.85 -3.67 -12.19
C LEU A 50 -1.06 -2.40 -12.49
N PHE A 51 -1.62 -1.23 -12.20
CA PHE A 51 -0.95 0.05 -12.40
C PHE A 51 0.39 0.10 -11.68
N TRP A 52 0.41 -0.22 -10.39
CA TRP A 52 1.66 -0.20 -9.62
C TRP A 52 2.66 -1.27 -10.05
N SER A 53 2.19 -2.44 -10.47
CA SER A 53 3.05 -3.46 -11.07
C SER A 53 3.74 -2.94 -12.34
N LEU A 54 3.00 -2.24 -13.22
CA LEU A 54 3.57 -1.63 -14.42
C LEU A 54 4.64 -0.59 -14.06
N VAL A 55 4.36 0.31 -13.11
CA VAL A 55 5.33 1.32 -12.65
C VAL A 55 6.60 0.67 -12.08
N VAL A 56 6.44 -0.39 -11.27
CA VAL A 56 7.57 -1.07 -10.63
C VAL A 56 8.45 -1.79 -11.66
N PHE A 57 7.86 -2.53 -12.60
CA PHE A 57 8.61 -3.45 -13.48
C PHE A 57 8.97 -2.88 -14.87
N ILE A 58 8.24 -1.88 -15.39
CA ILE A 58 8.58 -1.24 -16.67
C ILE A 58 9.58 -0.12 -16.41
N LYS A 59 10.83 -0.27 -16.87
CA LYS A 59 11.91 0.69 -16.61
C LYS A 59 11.65 2.07 -17.23
N ASP A 60 11.12 2.09 -18.45
CA ASP A 60 10.85 3.33 -19.22
C ASP A 60 9.42 3.86 -19.01
N PHE A 61 8.80 3.55 -17.87
CA PHE A 61 7.47 4.05 -17.55
C PHE A 61 7.51 5.58 -17.36
N PRO A 62 6.58 6.35 -17.94
CA PRO A 62 6.57 7.82 -17.79
C PRO A 62 6.47 8.24 -16.32
N TYR A 63 7.35 9.17 -15.89
CA TYR A 63 7.40 9.68 -14.50
C TYR A 63 7.59 8.58 -13.45
N ARG A 64 8.28 7.48 -13.81
CA ARG A 64 8.46 6.33 -12.94
C ARG A 64 9.04 6.71 -11.57
N SER A 65 10.07 7.54 -11.54
CA SER A 65 10.76 7.92 -10.31
C SER A 65 9.81 8.62 -9.33
N GLU A 66 9.03 9.59 -9.82
CA GLU A 66 8.04 10.33 -9.06
C GLU A 66 6.89 9.42 -8.60
N LEU A 67 6.42 8.54 -9.48
CA LEU A 67 5.37 7.58 -9.17
C LEU A 67 5.80 6.57 -8.11
N LEU A 68 7.04 6.08 -8.13
CA LEU A 68 7.55 5.17 -7.10
C LEU A 68 7.68 5.86 -5.73
N LEU A 69 8.12 7.12 -5.70
CA LEU A 69 8.13 7.91 -4.47
C LEU A 69 6.71 8.11 -3.94
N PHE A 70 5.78 8.47 -4.84
CA PHE A 70 4.38 8.62 -4.49
C PHE A 70 3.76 7.30 -4.01
N PHE A 71 4.07 6.17 -4.63
CA PHE A 71 3.61 4.85 -4.21
C PHE A 71 4.02 4.55 -2.77
N ILE A 72 5.30 4.73 -2.44
CA ILE A 72 5.82 4.46 -1.10
C ILE A 72 5.12 5.35 -0.06
N ALA A 73 4.94 6.64 -0.36
CA ALA A 73 4.23 7.57 0.51
C ALA A 73 2.73 7.24 0.64
N LEU A 74 2.08 6.82 -0.45
CA LEU A 74 0.68 6.41 -0.48
C LEU A 74 0.45 5.17 0.39
N MET A 75 1.31 4.17 0.28
CA MET A 75 1.24 2.94 1.08
C MET A 75 1.50 3.20 2.57
N PHE A 76 2.42 4.12 2.88
CA PHE A 76 2.60 4.61 4.24
C PHE A 76 1.33 5.26 4.79
N ALA A 77 0.74 6.20 4.04
CA ALA A 77 -0.49 6.87 4.44
C ALA A 77 -1.64 5.88 4.63
N ASN A 78 -1.75 4.88 3.75
CA ASN A 78 -2.70 3.78 3.89
C ASN A 78 -2.47 3.02 5.21
N GLY A 79 -1.25 2.56 5.47
CA GLY A 79 -0.91 1.86 6.72
C GLY A 79 -1.25 2.67 7.98
N VAL A 80 -0.90 3.96 8.00
CA VAL A 80 -1.26 4.86 9.11
C VAL A 80 -2.78 4.95 9.28
N GLN A 81 -3.52 5.09 8.18
CA GLN A 81 -4.98 5.19 8.20
C GLN A 81 -5.63 3.94 8.81
N HIS A 82 -5.17 2.73 8.48
CA HIS A 82 -5.68 1.50 9.09
C HIS A 82 -5.37 1.39 10.59
N ILE A 83 -4.17 1.77 11.02
CA ILE A 83 -3.79 1.77 12.45
C ILE A 83 -4.65 2.76 13.24
N VAL A 84 -4.81 3.98 12.71
CA VAL A 84 -5.66 5.01 13.33
C VAL A 84 -7.10 4.53 13.39
N TRP A 85 -7.62 3.95 12.30
CA TRP A 85 -8.98 3.42 12.26
C TRP A 85 -9.19 2.30 13.29
N PHE A 86 -8.22 1.38 13.44
CA PHE A 86 -8.22 0.39 14.51
C PHE A 86 -8.28 1.05 15.90
N GLY A 87 -7.46 2.08 16.14
CA GLY A 87 -7.45 2.83 17.41
C GLY A 87 -8.82 3.43 17.77
N PHE A 88 -9.53 3.97 16.78
CA PHE A 88 -10.88 4.52 16.98
C PHE A 88 -11.95 3.44 17.17
N LYS A 89 -11.92 2.35 16.39
CA LYS A 89 -12.95 1.30 16.48
C LYS A 89 -12.72 0.31 17.62
N LYS A 90 -11.48 0.19 18.12
CA LYS A 90 -11.04 -0.82 19.11
C LYS A 90 -11.45 -2.25 18.73
N LYS A 91 -11.51 -2.52 17.43
CA LYS A 91 -11.90 -3.80 16.82
C LYS A 91 -11.07 -3.99 15.57
N TYR A 92 -10.89 -5.25 15.18
CA TYR A 92 -10.17 -5.57 13.94
C TYR A 92 -10.75 -4.83 12.73
N VAL A 93 -9.85 -4.27 11.94
CA VAL A 93 -10.14 -3.52 10.72
C VAL A 93 -9.51 -4.30 9.54
N PRO A 94 -10.24 -4.54 8.44
CA PRO A 94 -9.66 -5.11 7.22
C PRO A 94 -8.38 -4.35 6.80
N GLY A 95 -7.31 -5.06 6.42
CA GLY A 95 -6.05 -4.44 6.02
C GLY A 95 -5.08 -4.10 7.17
N LEU A 96 -5.46 -4.38 8.43
CA LEU A 96 -4.66 -4.05 9.61
C LEU A 96 -3.42 -4.93 9.77
N ILE A 97 -3.42 -6.18 9.30
CA ILE A 97 -2.26 -7.08 9.46
C ILE A 97 -1.07 -6.56 8.67
N THR A 98 -1.33 -6.08 7.46
CA THR A 98 -0.33 -5.59 6.50
C THR A 98 0.05 -4.13 6.72
N ALA A 99 -0.80 -3.32 7.36
CA ALA A 99 -0.58 -1.90 7.63
C ALA A 99 0.74 -1.57 8.36
N PRO A 100 1.14 -2.25 9.46
CA PRO A 100 2.43 -2.01 10.10
C PRO A 100 3.63 -2.29 9.18
N ILE A 101 3.51 -3.24 8.26
CA ILE A 101 4.60 -3.61 7.34
C ILE A 101 4.84 -2.47 6.34
N HIS A 102 3.79 -1.86 5.81
CA HIS A 102 3.91 -0.67 4.96
C HIS A 102 4.64 0.48 5.68
N ILE A 103 4.33 0.70 6.96
CA ILE A 103 4.98 1.74 7.77
C ILE A 103 6.47 1.43 7.99
N VAL A 104 6.80 0.18 8.31
CA VAL A 104 8.20 -0.24 8.49
C VAL A 104 8.99 -0.09 7.18
N LEU A 105 8.43 -0.52 6.05
CA LEU A 105 9.07 -0.36 4.74
C LEU A 105 9.29 1.11 4.37
N PHE A 106 8.34 1.97 4.70
CA PHE A 106 8.50 3.42 4.53
C PHE A 106 9.63 3.98 5.39
N PHE A 107 9.73 3.60 6.67
CA PHE A 107 10.83 4.08 7.50
C PHE A 107 12.20 3.57 7.02
N ILE A 108 12.28 2.31 6.59
CA ILE A 108 13.50 1.76 5.99
C ILE A 108 13.90 2.60 4.75
N PHE A 109 12.93 2.90 3.88
CA PHE A 109 13.14 3.76 2.72
C PHE A 109 13.62 5.15 3.12
N TYR A 110 12.89 5.81 4.01
CA TYR A 110 13.13 7.18 4.45
C TYR A 110 14.54 7.34 5.06
N PHE A 111 14.94 6.46 5.97
CA PHE A 111 16.25 6.52 6.60
C PHE A 111 17.39 6.14 5.64
N GLN A 112 17.13 5.31 4.62
CA GLN A 112 18.11 5.09 3.56
C GLN A 112 18.24 6.32 2.68
N PHE A 113 17.13 6.90 2.24
CA PHE A 113 17.10 8.10 1.41
C PHE A 113 17.82 9.28 2.09
N LEU A 114 17.56 9.52 3.38
CA LEU A 114 18.25 10.57 4.16
C LEU A 114 19.76 10.37 4.30
N ARG A 115 20.29 9.14 4.18
CA ARG A 115 21.74 8.90 4.23
C ARG A 115 22.45 9.24 2.93
N PHE A 116 21.71 9.38 1.83
CA PHE A 116 22.23 9.71 0.51
C PHE A 116 22.08 11.20 0.17
N ILE A 117 21.41 11.98 1.02
CA ILE A 117 21.38 13.44 1.00
C ILE A 117 22.43 13.96 1.97
#